data_AF-A0A251Y887-F1
#
_entry.id   AF-A0A251Y887-F1
#
_cell.length_a   1.000
_cell.length_b   1.000
_cell.length_c   1.000
_cell.angle_alpha   90.00
_cell.angle_beta   90.00
_cell.angle_gamma   90.00
#
_symmetry.space_group_name_H-M   'P 1'
#
loop_
_entity.id
_entity.type
_entity.pdbx_description
1 polymer ?
#
loop_
_entity_poly.entity_id
_entity_poly.type
_entity_poly.pdbx_seq_one_letter_code
_entity_poly.pdbx_strand_id
1 'polypeptide(L)'
;MERPRPALRTDPGEVWRVGRAPDPWGWTDWRYAERGRFPGRWDSPDGSYRTIYAGSTPHACLVELLAPFCPDPSVADGLAAIVEDEADAALHPTVAPGRLDDSWFGARRLGRAVLTGTYCDITHSSTVAALRPRVLDQARQGGLADLDVASLQDARPRQLTHAIGRALYEETADGRAVVDGIRFPSRHGRDLELWAVFERASDVGRSGRLTEATVQPLDARHPAVRSAAALHGVRIG
;
A
#
# COMPACT_ATOMS: atom_id res chain seq x y z
N MET A 1 -36.67 -2.52 1.57
CA MET A 1 -35.44 -3.33 1.77
C MET A 1 -34.37 -2.39 2.29
N GLU A 2 -33.79 -2.67 3.46
CA GLU A 2 -32.72 -1.83 4.01
C GLU A 2 -31.48 -1.92 3.10
N ARG A 3 -30.81 -0.79 2.83
CA ARG A 3 -29.59 -0.81 2.02
C ARG A 3 -28.47 -1.50 2.80
N PRO A 4 -27.67 -2.38 2.16
CA PRO A 4 -26.52 -2.97 2.81
C PRO A 4 -25.56 -1.88 3.30
N ARG A 5 -25.04 -2.04 4.51
CA ARG A 5 -24.06 -1.14 5.11
C ARG A 5 -22.65 -1.71 4.96
N PRO A 6 -21.63 -0.87 4.70
CA PRO A 6 -20.24 -1.32 4.72
C PRO A 6 -19.88 -1.98 6.06
N ALA A 7 -19.08 -3.04 6.00
CA ALA A 7 -18.47 -3.61 7.19
C ALA A 7 -17.33 -2.72 7.67
N LEU A 8 -17.31 -2.47 8.98
CA LEU A 8 -16.35 -1.58 9.62
C LEU A 8 -15.48 -2.37 10.60
N ARG A 9 -14.21 -1.99 10.68
CA ARG A 9 -13.22 -2.46 11.66
C ARG A 9 -12.81 -1.29 12.52
N THR A 10 -13.13 -1.35 13.81
CA THR A 10 -12.79 -0.32 14.79
C THR A 10 -11.56 -0.71 15.59
N ASP A 11 -10.71 0.27 15.88
CA ASP A 11 -9.49 0.15 16.67
C ASP A 11 -8.68 -1.12 16.35
N PRO A 12 -8.14 -1.22 15.13
CA PRO A 12 -7.49 -2.45 14.65
C PRO A 12 -6.33 -2.95 15.51
N GLY A 13 -5.71 -2.09 16.31
CA GLY A 13 -4.59 -2.43 17.17
C GLY A 13 -3.26 -2.29 16.45
N GLU A 14 -2.33 -3.19 16.72
CA GLU A 14 -0.95 -3.04 16.23
C GLU A 14 -0.84 -3.10 14.71
N VAL A 15 -0.10 -2.14 14.14
CA VAL A 15 0.24 -2.09 12.72
C VAL A 15 1.70 -1.71 12.52
N TRP A 16 2.19 -2.03 11.34
CA TRP A 16 3.57 -1.87 10.92
C TRP A 16 3.65 -1.11 9.60
N ARG A 17 4.76 -0.41 9.37
CA ARG A 17 5.04 0.25 8.10
C ARG A 17 6.53 0.23 7.83
N VAL A 18 6.89 -0.04 6.59
CA VAL A 18 8.25 0.19 6.10
C VAL A 18 8.24 1.46 5.27
N GLY A 19 8.96 2.47 5.73
CA GLY A 19 9.04 3.78 5.09
C GLY A 19 10.48 4.28 5.00
N ARG A 20 10.67 5.44 4.36
CA ARG A 20 11.99 6.09 4.31
C ARG A 20 12.33 6.72 5.66
N ALA A 21 13.63 6.79 5.95
CA ALA A 21 14.12 7.58 7.08
C ALA A 21 13.82 9.09 6.89
N PRO A 22 13.72 9.87 7.98
CA PRO A 22 13.88 9.45 9.38
C PRO A 22 12.60 8.86 10.00
N ASP A 23 11.41 9.30 9.56
CA ASP A 23 10.12 8.90 10.14
C ASP A 23 9.23 8.21 9.10
N PRO A 24 9.02 6.88 9.18
CA PRO A 24 8.16 6.18 8.24
C PRO A 24 6.68 6.54 8.40
N TRP A 25 6.27 7.08 9.56
CA TRP A 25 4.86 7.46 9.83
C TRP A 25 4.54 8.89 9.42
N GLY A 26 5.56 9.69 9.12
CA GLY A 26 5.39 11.04 8.62
C GLY A 26 4.61 11.05 7.30
N TRP A 27 3.75 12.06 7.15
CA TRP A 27 3.13 12.31 5.87
C TRP A 27 4.19 12.52 4.80
N THR A 28 4.01 11.86 3.66
CA THR A 28 4.92 12.08 2.53
C THR A 28 4.79 13.52 2.06
N ASP A 29 5.94 14.16 1.84
CA ASP A 29 6.02 15.53 1.35
C ASP A 29 5.46 15.60 -0.09
N TRP A 30 4.65 16.62 -0.37
CA TRP A 30 4.05 16.86 -1.67
C TRP A 30 5.07 17.01 -2.80
N ARG A 31 6.33 17.34 -2.50
CA ARG A 31 7.41 17.34 -3.50
C ARG A 31 7.66 15.99 -4.17
N TYR A 32 7.22 14.89 -3.54
CA TYR A 32 7.32 13.54 -4.09
C TYR A 32 6.05 13.11 -4.84
N ALA A 33 5.05 13.98 -4.93
CA ALA A 33 3.83 13.71 -5.68
C ALA A 33 4.07 13.90 -7.18
N GLU A 34 3.60 12.96 -7.99
CA GLU A 34 3.67 13.05 -9.45
C GLU A 34 2.45 13.81 -9.97
N ARG A 35 2.70 14.98 -10.58
CA ARG A 35 1.61 15.88 -11.03
C ARG A 35 0.61 16.18 -9.91
N GLY A 36 1.11 16.37 -8.68
CA GLY A 36 0.30 16.68 -7.50
C GLY A 36 -0.39 15.47 -6.86
N ARG A 37 -0.13 14.23 -7.31
CA ARG A 37 -0.81 13.03 -6.81
C ARG A 37 0.16 11.92 -6.40
N PHE A 38 -0.30 11.08 -5.48
CA PHE A 38 0.40 9.85 -5.10
C PHE A 38 -0.21 8.64 -5.81
N PRO A 39 0.58 7.60 -6.17
CA PRO A 39 0.14 6.52 -7.06
C PRO A 39 -0.48 5.30 -6.34
N GLY A 40 -0.68 5.37 -5.03
CA GLY A 40 -1.26 4.30 -4.21
C GLY A 40 -2.71 4.00 -4.60
N ARG A 41 -3.17 2.79 -4.26
CA ARG A 41 -4.47 2.25 -4.69
C ARG A 41 -5.66 3.08 -4.17
N TRP A 42 -5.56 3.58 -2.95
CA TRP A 42 -6.61 4.30 -2.23
C TRP A 42 -6.29 5.81 -2.10
N ASP A 43 -5.28 6.27 -2.84
CA ASP A 43 -4.86 7.66 -2.82
C ASP A 43 -5.90 8.56 -3.49
N SER A 44 -5.80 9.85 -3.19
CA SER A 44 -6.68 10.85 -3.76
C SER A 44 -6.51 10.95 -5.30
N PRO A 45 -7.61 10.94 -6.08
CA PRO A 45 -7.57 11.10 -7.53
C PRO A 45 -7.16 12.51 -7.98
N ASP A 46 -7.23 13.52 -7.09
CA ASP A 46 -6.98 14.93 -7.37
C ASP A 46 -5.89 15.56 -6.48
N GLY A 47 -5.28 14.79 -5.58
CA GLY A 47 -4.24 15.28 -4.66
C GLY A 47 -4.79 16.03 -3.45
N SER A 48 -6.07 15.90 -3.13
CA SER A 48 -6.72 16.57 -1.99
C SER A 48 -6.29 16.08 -0.60
N TYR A 49 -5.78 14.85 -0.50
CA TYR A 49 -5.39 14.21 0.76
C TYR A 49 -4.26 13.20 0.53
N ARG A 50 -3.48 12.94 1.58
CA ARG A 50 -2.46 11.89 1.62
C ARG A 50 -3.01 10.61 2.24
N THR A 51 -2.32 9.50 1.99
CA THR A 51 -2.67 8.21 2.57
C THR A 51 -1.42 7.51 3.09
N ILE A 52 -1.51 6.96 4.31
CA ILE A 52 -0.48 6.09 4.89
C ILE A 52 -0.92 4.65 4.71
N TYR A 53 -0.04 3.84 4.12
CA TYR A 53 -0.20 2.40 4.00
C TYR A 53 0.55 1.69 5.13
N ALA A 54 -0.13 0.78 5.81
CA ALA A 54 0.41 -0.06 6.86
C ALA A 54 -0.04 -1.51 6.67
N GLY A 55 0.63 -2.44 7.34
CA GLY A 55 0.24 -3.85 7.39
C GLY A 55 0.10 -4.33 8.83
N SER A 56 -0.72 -5.34 9.06
CA SER A 56 -0.89 -5.91 10.41
C SER A 56 0.37 -6.65 10.90
N THR A 57 1.34 -6.91 10.01
CA THR A 57 2.65 -7.47 10.37
C THR A 57 3.78 -6.80 9.55
N PRO A 58 5.04 -6.85 10.02
CA PRO A 58 6.19 -6.45 9.21
C PRO A 58 6.27 -7.25 7.91
N HIS A 59 5.90 -8.53 7.94
CA HIS A 59 5.90 -9.40 6.77
C HIS A 59 4.92 -8.91 5.70
N ALA A 60 3.68 -8.58 6.06
CA ALA A 60 2.70 -8.05 5.10
C ALA A 60 3.19 -6.76 4.41
N CYS A 61 3.83 -5.85 5.16
CA CYS A 61 4.42 -4.63 4.61
C CYS A 61 5.53 -4.94 3.60
N LEU A 62 6.42 -5.88 3.96
CA LEU A 62 7.57 -6.23 3.15
C LEU A 62 7.17 -7.03 1.91
N VAL A 63 6.13 -7.86 1.97
CA VAL A 63 5.61 -8.55 0.78
C VAL A 63 5.16 -7.54 -0.29
N GLU A 64 4.43 -6.49 0.07
CA GLU A 64 4.06 -5.44 -0.90
C GLU A 64 5.27 -4.65 -1.38
N LEU A 65 6.17 -4.29 -0.47
CA LEU A 65 7.33 -3.45 -0.78
C LEU A 65 8.37 -4.17 -1.66
N LEU A 66 8.50 -5.49 -1.51
CA LEU A 66 9.46 -6.30 -2.24
C LEU A 66 8.92 -6.85 -3.57
N ALA A 67 7.59 -6.83 -3.77
CA ALA A 67 6.98 -7.35 -4.99
C ALA A 67 7.56 -6.78 -6.31
N PRO A 68 7.91 -5.48 -6.42
CA PRO A 68 8.53 -4.95 -7.64
C PRO A 68 9.94 -5.49 -7.93
N PHE A 69 10.59 -6.13 -6.95
CA PHE A 69 11.91 -6.75 -7.11
C PHE A 69 11.80 -8.24 -7.48
N CYS A 70 10.59 -8.80 -7.53
CA CYS A 70 10.37 -10.17 -7.99
C CYS A 70 10.98 -10.31 -9.40
N PRO A 71 11.89 -11.29 -9.62
CA PRO A 71 12.47 -11.50 -10.93
C PRO A 71 11.37 -11.76 -11.97
N ASP A 72 11.29 -10.88 -12.97
CA ASP A 72 10.43 -11.10 -14.14
C ASP A 72 11.28 -11.79 -15.22
N PRO A 73 10.93 -13.03 -15.63
CA PRO A 73 11.65 -13.75 -16.68
C PRO A 73 11.79 -12.94 -17.96
N SER A 74 10.77 -12.16 -18.35
CA SER A 74 10.82 -11.34 -19.57
C SER A 74 11.81 -10.18 -19.48
N VAL A 75 11.98 -9.61 -18.28
CA VAL A 75 12.96 -8.56 -18.01
C VAL A 75 14.37 -9.15 -17.89
N ALA A 76 14.49 -10.33 -17.25
CA ALA A 76 15.76 -11.05 -17.13
C ALA A 76 16.29 -11.48 -18.51
N ASP A 77 15.44 -12.01 -19.38
CA ASP A 77 15.77 -12.37 -20.76
C ASP A 77 16.17 -11.14 -21.58
N GLY A 78 15.45 -10.02 -21.40
CA GLY A 78 15.76 -8.75 -22.05
C GLY A 78 17.10 -8.15 -21.61
N LEU A 79 17.45 -8.23 -20.32
CA LEU A 79 18.73 -7.78 -19.78
C LEU A 79 19.89 -8.69 -20.20
N ALA A 80 19.68 -10.01 -20.23
CA ALA A 80 20.69 -10.97 -20.70
C ALA A 80 21.03 -10.80 -22.19
N ALA A 81 20.12 -10.20 -22.97
CA ALA A 81 20.36 -9.86 -24.37
C ALA A 81 21.16 -8.56 -24.57
N ILE A 82 21.41 -7.78 -23.51
CA ILE A 82 22.25 -6.58 -23.58
C ILE A 82 23.71 -7.01 -23.45
N VAL A 83 24.49 -6.76 -24.51
CA VAL A 83 25.95 -6.97 -24.49
C VAL A 83 26.59 -5.78 -23.79
N GLU A 84 27.01 -5.96 -22.53
CA GLU A 84 27.78 -4.98 -21.76
C GLU A 84 29.28 -5.04 -22.12
N ASP A 85 29.93 -3.88 -22.17
CA ASP A 85 31.40 -3.77 -22.26
C ASP A 85 32.02 -4.14 -20.89
N GLU A 86 33.07 -4.97 -20.88
CA GLU A 86 33.76 -5.41 -19.67
C GLU A 86 34.30 -4.23 -18.82
N ALA A 87 34.66 -3.11 -19.46
CA ALA A 87 35.11 -1.90 -18.77
C ALA A 87 33.94 -1.18 -18.06
N ASP A 88 32.74 -1.16 -18.65
CA ASP A 88 31.54 -0.56 -18.06
C ASP A 88 30.96 -1.43 -16.94
N ALA A 89 30.97 -2.76 -17.10
CA ALA A 89 30.53 -3.70 -16.06
C ALA A 89 31.38 -3.61 -14.77
N ALA A 90 32.67 -3.25 -14.90
CA ALA A 90 33.57 -3.07 -13.77
C ALA A 90 33.37 -1.72 -13.04
N LEU A 91 32.94 -0.68 -13.76
CA LEU A 91 32.74 0.67 -13.22
C LEU A 91 31.32 0.89 -12.68
N HIS A 92 30.33 0.24 -13.28
CA HIS A 92 28.91 0.37 -12.98
C HIS A 92 28.23 -1.02 -12.96
N PRO A 93 28.51 -1.86 -11.95
CA PRO A 93 27.94 -3.20 -11.91
C PRO A 93 26.41 -3.13 -11.89
N THR A 94 25.79 -3.65 -12.94
CA THR A 94 24.34 -3.77 -13.02
C THR A 94 23.85 -4.67 -11.89
N VAL A 95 23.04 -4.11 -10.98
CA VAL A 95 22.45 -4.88 -9.89
C VAL A 95 21.57 -5.95 -10.51
N ALA A 96 21.94 -7.22 -10.30
CA ALA A 96 21.18 -8.34 -10.84
C ALA A 96 19.69 -8.22 -10.46
N PRO A 97 18.76 -8.45 -11.40
CA PRO A 97 17.34 -8.48 -11.11
C PRO A 97 17.03 -9.33 -9.87
N GLY A 98 16.19 -8.80 -8.99
CA GLY A 98 15.85 -9.43 -7.72
C GLY A 98 17.01 -9.54 -6.74
N ARG A 99 17.95 -8.60 -6.73
CA ARG A 99 18.93 -8.44 -5.63
C ARG A 99 18.74 -7.10 -4.91
N LEU A 100 18.81 -7.15 -3.59
CA LEU A 100 18.85 -5.98 -2.71
C LEU A 100 20.16 -5.93 -1.93
N ASP A 101 20.77 -4.76 -1.89
CA ASP A 101 21.98 -4.48 -1.12
C ASP A 101 21.69 -3.76 0.21
N ASP A 102 22.71 -3.67 1.07
CA ASP A 102 22.64 -2.98 2.37
C ASP A 102 22.20 -1.51 2.26
N SER A 103 22.46 -0.83 1.14
CA SER A 103 22.07 0.56 0.93
C SER A 103 20.55 0.73 0.84
N TRP A 104 19.86 -0.27 0.26
CA TRP A 104 18.40 -0.31 0.21
C TRP A 104 17.77 -0.31 1.61
N PHE A 105 18.39 -1.03 2.55
CA PHE A 105 17.96 -1.11 3.96
C PHE A 105 18.32 0.16 4.73
N GLY A 106 19.52 0.71 4.54
CA GLY A 106 19.99 1.92 5.24
C GLY A 106 19.07 3.13 5.06
N ALA A 107 18.44 3.25 3.89
CA ALA A 107 17.48 4.31 3.56
C ALA A 107 16.09 4.14 4.20
N ARG A 108 15.82 3.01 4.85
CA ARG A 108 14.48 2.64 5.35
C ARG A 108 14.43 2.46 6.86
N ARG A 109 13.23 2.57 7.39
CA ARG A 109 12.89 2.32 8.79
C ARG A 109 11.67 1.43 8.88
N LEU A 110 11.66 0.58 9.90
CA LEU A 110 10.49 -0.19 10.29
C LEU A 110 9.80 0.57 11.42
N GLY A 111 8.57 1.01 11.14
CA GLY A 111 7.70 1.64 12.11
C GLY A 111 6.70 0.64 12.69
N ARG A 112 6.44 0.76 13.99
CA ARG A 112 5.32 0.11 14.70
C ARG A 112 4.43 1.18 15.29
N ALA A 113 3.12 1.02 15.26
CA ALA A 113 2.15 1.91 15.89
C ALA A 113 0.90 1.13 16.32
N VAL A 114 0.07 1.76 17.14
CA VAL A 114 -1.30 1.31 17.42
C VAL A 114 -2.25 2.12 16.52
N LEU A 115 -3.00 1.42 15.68
CA LEU A 115 -4.01 1.98 14.81
C LEU A 115 -5.35 2.07 15.55
N THR A 116 -5.89 3.27 15.61
CA THR A 116 -7.20 3.59 16.20
C THR A 116 -8.16 4.12 15.14
N GLY A 117 -9.44 4.22 15.47
CA GLY A 117 -10.47 4.76 14.58
C GLY A 117 -11.21 3.67 13.80
N THR A 118 -11.90 4.06 12.72
CA THR A 118 -12.84 3.19 12.01
C THR A 118 -12.42 2.98 10.55
N TYR A 119 -12.32 1.74 10.09
CA TYR A 119 -11.83 1.42 8.75
C TYR A 119 -12.84 0.57 7.99
N CYS A 120 -13.09 0.90 6.73
CA CYS A 120 -13.97 0.13 5.85
C CYS A 120 -13.28 -1.17 5.41
N ASP A 121 -13.83 -2.35 5.73
CA ASP A 121 -13.35 -3.62 5.16
C ASP A 121 -13.87 -3.75 3.74
N ILE A 122 -13.03 -3.39 2.77
CA ILE A 122 -13.46 -3.19 1.39
C ILE A 122 -13.90 -4.48 0.71
N THR A 123 -13.35 -5.61 1.16
CA THR A 123 -13.61 -6.93 0.58
C THR A 123 -14.70 -7.72 1.30
N HIS A 124 -15.28 -7.18 2.37
CA HIS A 124 -16.39 -7.83 3.05
C HIS A 124 -17.64 -7.84 2.15
N SER A 125 -18.42 -8.93 2.18
CA SER A 125 -19.57 -9.12 1.29
C SER A 125 -20.62 -7.99 1.42
N SER A 126 -20.87 -7.52 2.64
CA SER A 126 -21.77 -6.38 2.87
C SER A 126 -21.24 -5.07 2.28
N THR A 127 -19.93 -4.85 2.32
CA THR A 127 -19.29 -3.68 1.70
C THR A 127 -19.37 -3.75 0.18
N VAL A 128 -19.07 -4.91 -0.41
CA VAL A 128 -19.20 -5.12 -1.86
C VAL A 128 -20.64 -4.86 -2.30
N ALA A 129 -21.63 -5.42 -1.59
CA ALA A 129 -23.05 -5.18 -1.89
C ALA A 129 -23.45 -3.70 -1.74
N ALA A 130 -22.90 -2.99 -0.75
CA ALA A 130 -23.15 -1.57 -0.52
C ALA A 130 -22.51 -0.66 -1.59
N LEU A 131 -21.31 -1.00 -2.05
CA LEU A 131 -20.56 -0.23 -3.04
C LEU A 131 -21.02 -0.48 -4.46
N ARG A 132 -21.42 -1.71 -4.80
CA ARG A 132 -21.80 -2.11 -6.17
C ARG A 132 -22.71 -1.09 -6.86
N PRO A 133 -23.88 -0.69 -6.33
CA PRO A 133 -24.75 0.28 -7.02
C PRO A 133 -24.15 1.69 -7.13
N ARG A 134 -23.11 2.03 -6.36
CA ARG A 134 -22.45 3.35 -6.37
C ARG A 134 -21.32 3.44 -7.40
N VAL A 135 -20.67 2.32 -7.72
CA VAL A 135 -19.44 2.33 -8.53
C VAL A 135 -19.44 1.35 -9.70
N LEU A 136 -20.56 0.68 -9.98
CA LEU A 136 -20.68 -0.28 -11.09
C LEU A 136 -20.37 0.36 -12.45
N ASP A 137 -20.83 1.59 -12.68
CA ASP A 137 -20.59 2.27 -13.95
C ASP A 137 -19.10 2.62 -14.11
N GLN A 138 -18.43 3.07 -13.05
CA GLN A 138 -16.97 3.28 -13.06
C GLN A 138 -16.21 1.95 -13.25
N ALA A 139 -16.67 0.85 -12.64
CA ALA A 139 -16.06 -0.47 -12.84
C ALA A 139 -16.15 -0.90 -14.31
N ARG A 140 -17.31 -0.71 -14.95
CA ARG A 140 -17.53 -1.00 -16.38
C ARG A 140 -16.71 -0.13 -17.31
N GLN A 141 -16.58 1.16 -17.01
CA GLN A 141 -15.68 2.06 -17.73
C GLN A 141 -14.21 1.62 -17.64
N GLY A 142 -13.83 1.01 -16.52
CA GLY A 142 -12.52 0.37 -16.32
C GLY A 142 -12.36 -1.01 -16.96
N GLY A 143 -13.35 -1.49 -17.73
CA GLY A 143 -13.31 -2.77 -18.44
C GLY A 143 -13.74 -3.98 -17.61
N LEU A 144 -14.28 -3.78 -16.41
CA LEU A 144 -14.76 -4.86 -15.54
C LEU A 144 -16.24 -5.18 -15.85
N ALA A 145 -16.60 -6.47 -15.81
CA ALA A 145 -17.98 -6.89 -16.06
C ALA A 145 -18.93 -6.50 -14.90
N ASP A 146 -18.42 -6.56 -13.67
CA ASP A 146 -19.14 -6.27 -12.43
C ASP A 146 -18.17 -5.75 -11.34
N LEU A 147 -18.70 -5.36 -10.18
CA LEU A 147 -17.92 -5.14 -8.96
C LEU A 147 -17.97 -6.39 -8.07
N ASP A 148 -16.81 -7.01 -7.87
CA ASP A 148 -16.61 -8.12 -6.95
C ASP A 148 -15.29 -7.95 -6.16
N VAL A 149 -14.98 -8.93 -5.29
CA VAL A 149 -13.75 -8.90 -4.48
C VAL A 149 -12.50 -8.93 -5.36
N ALA A 150 -12.52 -9.66 -6.48
CA ALA A 150 -11.39 -9.74 -7.40
C ALA A 150 -11.08 -8.37 -8.01
N SER A 151 -12.11 -7.63 -8.42
CA SER A 151 -12.02 -6.27 -8.94
C SER A 151 -11.38 -5.29 -7.94
N LEU A 152 -11.67 -5.47 -6.65
CA LEU A 152 -11.09 -4.65 -5.56
C LEU A 152 -9.64 -5.04 -5.23
N GLN A 153 -9.26 -6.28 -5.53
CA GLN A 153 -7.90 -6.80 -5.35
C GLN A 153 -6.99 -6.56 -6.56
N ASP A 154 -7.55 -6.31 -7.75
CA ASP A 154 -6.77 -5.90 -8.91
C ASP A 154 -6.11 -4.51 -8.69
N ALA A 155 -4.86 -4.39 -9.13
CA ALA A 155 -4.09 -3.15 -9.06
C ALA A 155 -4.26 -2.24 -10.29
N ARG A 156 -4.92 -2.72 -11.36
CA ARG A 156 -4.81 -2.11 -12.71
C ARG A 156 -6.00 -1.32 -13.24
N PRO A 157 -7.17 -1.25 -12.57
CA PRO A 157 -7.98 -0.05 -12.68
C PRO A 157 -7.85 0.80 -11.41
N ARG A 158 -6.72 1.53 -11.27
CA ARG A 158 -6.53 2.49 -10.16
C ARG A 158 -7.65 3.54 -10.08
N GLN A 159 -8.28 3.85 -11.22
CA GLN A 159 -9.41 4.77 -11.28
C GLN A 159 -10.58 4.31 -10.40
N LEU A 160 -10.90 3.01 -10.39
CA LEU A 160 -11.97 2.45 -9.57
C LEU A 160 -11.63 2.60 -8.08
N THR A 161 -10.43 2.20 -7.69
CA THR A 161 -10.02 2.24 -6.27
C THR A 161 -9.81 3.66 -5.76
N HIS A 162 -9.34 4.59 -6.60
CA HIS A 162 -9.30 6.03 -6.29
C HIS A 162 -10.70 6.61 -6.12
N ALA A 163 -11.65 6.27 -7.00
CA ALA A 163 -13.03 6.74 -6.88
C ALA A 163 -13.69 6.22 -5.60
N ILE A 164 -13.48 4.94 -5.26
CA ILE A 164 -13.95 4.35 -4.00
C ILE A 164 -13.27 5.02 -2.80
N GLY A 165 -11.94 5.19 -2.83
CA GLY A 165 -11.18 5.85 -1.78
C GLY A 165 -11.68 7.26 -1.51
N ARG A 166 -11.90 8.06 -2.57
CA ARG A 166 -12.48 9.40 -2.49
C ARG A 166 -13.89 9.39 -1.89
N ALA A 167 -14.76 8.50 -2.36
CA ALA A 167 -16.13 8.41 -1.87
C ALA A 167 -16.18 8.07 -0.36
N LEU A 168 -15.31 7.17 0.11
CA LEU A 168 -15.20 6.83 1.53
C LEU A 168 -14.55 7.96 2.35
N TYR A 169 -13.58 8.66 1.78
CA TYR A 169 -12.92 9.80 2.42
C TYR A 169 -13.89 10.95 2.70
N GLU A 170 -14.76 11.26 1.74
CA GLU A 170 -15.76 12.34 1.79
C GLU A 170 -17.01 11.97 2.58
N GLU A 171 -17.25 10.68 2.85
CA GLU A 171 -18.45 10.24 3.53
C GLU A 171 -18.45 10.75 4.98
N THR A 172 -19.46 11.56 5.30
CA THR A 172 -19.63 12.17 6.62
C THR A 172 -21.00 11.88 7.21
N ALA A 173 -21.04 11.72 8.53
CA ALA A 173 -22.24 11.66 9.34
C ALA A 173 -22.08 12.65 10.51
N ASP A 174 -23.07 13.49 10.73
CA ASP A 174 -23.06 14.53 11.77
C ASP A 174 -21.79 15.43 11.74
N GLY A 175 -21.34 15.76 10.52
CA GLY A 175 -20.17 16.60 10.27
C GLY A 175 -18.82 15.92 10.56
N ARG A 176 -18.80 14.60 10.79
CA ARG A 176 -17.58 13.82 11.04
C ARG A 176 -17.42 12.75 9.96
N ALA A 177 -16.18 12.42 9.62
CA ALA A 177 -15.91 11.32 8.69
C ALA A 177 -16.48 10.00 9.25
N VAL A 178 -17.13 9.21 8.39
CA VAL A 178 -17.68 7.90 8.76
C VAL A 178 -16.57 6.87 8.98
N VAL A 179 -15.48 6.97 8.21
CA VAL A 179 -14.30 6.10 8.32
C VAL A 179 -13.03 6.94 8.34
N ASP A 180 -11.99 6.49 9.01
CA ASP A 180 -10.64 7.05 9.00
C ASP A 180 -9.76 6.44 7.89
N GLY A 181 -10.24 5.38 7.23
CA GLY A 181 -9.47 4.68 6.21
C GLY A 181 -10.11 3.40 5.69
N ILE A 182 -9.28 2.56 5.09
CA ILE A 182 -9.67 1.32 4.43
C ILE A 182 -8.82 0.16 4.94
N ARG A 183 -9.49 -0.95 5.27
CA ARG A 183 -8.87 -2.26 5.46
C ARG A 183 -8.98 -3.04 4.17
N PHE A 184 -7.89 -3.64 3.72
CA PHE A 184 -7.87 -4.46 2.51
C PHE A 184 -6.83 -5.58 2.60
N PRO A 185 -7.11 -6.75 2.03
CA PRO A 185 -6.10 -7.79 1.85
C PRO A 185 -5.08 -7.41 0.78
N SER A 186 -3.84 -7.89 0.93
CA SER A 186 -2.83 -7.84 -0.12
C SER A 186 -3.31 -8.59 -1.36
N ARG A 187 -2.86 -8.13 -2.53
CA ARG A 187 -3.00 -8.88 -3.79
C ARG A 187 -2.18 -10.18 -3.81
N HIS A 188 -1.20 -10.31 -2.92
CA HIS A 188 -0.29 -11.46 -2.83
C HIS A 188 -0.80 -12.53 -1.86
N GLY A 189 -1.86 -12.27 -1.11
CA GLY A 189 -2.41 -13.22 -0.14
C GLY A 189 -3.46 -12.55 0.74
N ARG A 190 -4.62 -13.19 0.92
CA ARG A 190 -5.71 -12.66 1.75
C ARG A 190 -5.41 -12.69 3.26
N ASP A 191 -4.45 -13.52 3.64
CA ASP A 191 -3.87 -13.63 4.97
C ASP A 191 -2.97 -12.44 5.32
N LEU A 192 -2.53 -11.67 4.32
CA LEU A 192 -1.75 -10.46 4.50
C LEU A 192 -2.69 -9.25 4.57
N GLU A 193 -2.96 -8.80 5.79
CA GLU A 193 -3.86 -7.68 6.04
C GLU A 193 -3.14 -6.34 5.97
N LEU A 194 -3.74 -5.40 5.23
CA LEU A 194 -3.22 -4.06 4.97
C LEU A 194 -4.27 -3.00 5.30
N TRP A 195 -3.76 -1.80 5.54
CA TRP A 195 -4.52 -0.63 5.96
C TRP A 195 -4.08 0.58 5.15
N ALA A 196 -5.04 1.38 4.71
CA ALA A 196 -4.84 2.71 4.18
C ALA A 196 -5.49 3.70 5.14
N VAL A 197 -4.69 4.61 5.70
CA VAL A 197 -5.10 5.62 6.68
C VAL A 197 -5.16 6.96 5.97
N PHE A 198 -6.33 7.59 5.96
CA PHE A 198 -6.52 8.88 5.32
C PHE A 198 -5.98 10.01 6.17
N GLU A 199 -5.36 11.00 5.53
CA GLU A 199 -5.04 12.27 6.13
C GLU A 199 -6.31 13.04 6.49
N ARG A 200 -6.42 13.54 7.72
CA ARG A 200 -7.50 14.40 8.17
C ARG A 200 -7.00 15.81 8.45
N ALA A 201 -7.90 16.80 8.36
CA ALA A 201 -7.57 18.21 8.57
C ALA A 201 -6.97 18.50 9.96
N SER A 202 -7.25 17.66 10.96
CA SER A 202 -6.69 17.76 12.31
C SER A 202 -5.27 17.18 12.45
N ASP A 203 -4.76 16.50 11.42
CA ASP A 203 -3.48 15.81 11.47
C ASP A 203 -2.30 16.78 11.34
N VAL A 204 -1.24 16.53 12.12
CA VAL A 204 -0.03 17.35 12.12
C VAL A 204 1.17 16.44 11.98
N GLY A 205 1.87 16.55 10.84
CA GLY A 205 3.08 15.76 10.54
C GLY A 205 2.83 14.27 10.27
N ARG A 206 1.87 13.63 10.94
CA ARG A 206 1.38 12.26 10.75
C ARG A 206 -0.10 12.17 11.13
N SER A 207 -0.73 11.03 10.85
CA SER A 207 -2.12 10.79 11.28
C SER A 207 -2.25 10.72 12.80
N GLY A 208 -3.26 11.40 13.36
CA GLY A 208 -3.65 11.26 14.76
C GLY A 208 -4.21 9.88 15.13
N ARG A 209 -4.51 9.04 14.12
CA ARG A 209 -4.97 7.65 14.31
C ARG A 209 -3.85 6.65 14.57
N LEU A 210 -2.60 7.07 14.41
CA LEU A 210 -1.40 6.28 14.67
C LEU A 210 -0.80 6.71 16.03
N THR A 211 -1.15 5.98 17.08
CA THR A 211 -0.66 6.22 18.44
C THR A 211 0.53 5.31 18.76
N GLU A 212 1.26 5.63 19.84
CA GLU A 212 2.41 4.82 20.32
C GLU A 212 3.44 4.48 19.23
N ALA A 213 3.61 5.39 18.27
CA ALA A 213 4.48 5.18 17.12
C ALA A 213 5.94 5.10 17.55
N THR A 214 6.59 4.00 17.17
CA THR A 214 8.02 3.74 17.36
C THR A 214 8.68 3.46 16.01
N VAL A 215 9.97 3.72 15.93
CA VAL A 215 10.75 3.60 14.70
C VAL A 215 12.06 2.90 15.02
N GLN A 216 12.40 1.89 14.24
CA GLN A 216 13.67 1.17 14.35
C GLN A 216 14.34 1.03 12.98
N PRO A 217 15.68 0.82 12.93
CA PRO A 217 16.36 0.42 11.71
C PRO A 217 15.74 -0.83 11.11
N LEU A 218 15.64 -0.88 9.78
CA LEU A 218 15.36 -2.12 9.05
C LEU A 218 16.71 -2.66 8.58
N ASP A 219 16.97 -3.95 8.79
CA ASP A 219 18.18 -4.61 8.28
C ASP A 219 17.87 -5.92 7.56
N ALA A 220 18.83 -6.39 6.77
CA ALA A 220 18.78 -7.61 5.98
C ALA A 220 18.51 -8.89 6.80
N ARG A 221 18.83 -8.89 8.10
CA ARG A 221 18.72 -10.08 8.96
C ARG A 221 17.35 -10.20 9.60
N HIS A 222 16.53 -9.14 9.57
CA HIS A 222 15.19 -9.15 10.13
C HIS A 222 14.37 -10.34 9.58
N PRO A 223 13.74 -11.18 10.42
CA PRO A 223 13.05 -12.40 9.96
C PRO A 223 12.00 -12.15 8.88
N ALA A 224 11.23 -11.07 9.02
CA ALA A 224 10.21 -10.70 8.03
C ALA A 224 10.80 -10.30 6.67
N VAL A 225 12.02 -9.73 6.64
CA VAL A 225 12.74 -9.39 5.41
C VAL A 225 13.11 -10.67 4.67
N ARG A 226 13.73 -11.63 5.37
CA ARG A 226 14.11 -12.92 4.78
C ARG A 226 12.90 -13.69 4.27
N SER A 227 11.82 -13.72 5.04
CA SER A 227 10.57 -14.41 4.67
C SER A 227 9.90 -13.77 3.44
N ALA A 228 9.76 -12.44 3.40
CA ALA A 228 9.16 -11.76 2.25
C ALA A 228 10.05 -11.84 1.00
N ALA A 229 11.37 -11.77 1.16
CA ALA A 229 12.32 -11.93 0.07
C ALA A 229 12.25 -13.36 -0.52
N ALA A 230 12.18 -14.38 0.33
CA ALA A 230 12.00 -15.77 -0.10
C ALA A 230 10.68 -15.98 -0.87
N LEU A 231 9.58 -15.36 -0.42
CA LEU A 231 8.28 -15.43 -1.12
C LEU A 231 8.36 -14.90 -2.57
N HIS A 232 9.17 -13.86 -2.81
CA HIS A 232 9.33 -13.23 -4.12
C HIS A 232 10.57 -13.67 -4.90
N GLY A 233 11.34 -14.64 -4.39
CA GLY A 233 12.61 -15.03 -5.01
C GLY A 233 13.67 -13.93 -5.03
N VAL A 234 13.57 -12.94 -4.14
CA VAL A 234 14.52 -11.83 -4.02
C VAL A 234 15.71 -12.27 -3.18
N ARG A 235 16.92 -12.02 -3.68
CA ARG A 235 18.19 -12.25 -2.98
C ARG A 235 18.60 -11.01 -2.21
N ILE A 236 19.13 -11.22 -1.01
CA ILE A 236 19.68 -10.18 -0.15
C ILE A 236 21.19 -10.42 -0.08
N GLY A 237 22.01 -9.40 -0.32
CA GLY A 237 23.46 -9.54 -0.16
C GLY A 237 24.21 -8.27 -0.44
#